data_AF-A0A945YE88-F1
#
_entry.id   AF-A0A945YE88-F1
#
_cell.length_a   1.000
_cell.length_b   1.000
_cell.length_c   1.000
_cell.angle_alpha   90.00
_cell.angle_beta   90.00
_cell.angle_gamma   90.00
#
_symmetry.space_group_name_H-M   'P 1'
#
loop_
_entity.id
_entity.type
_entity.pdbx_description
1 polymer ?
#
loop_
_entity_poly.entity_id
_entity_poly.type
_entity_poly.pdbx_seq_one_letter_code
_entity_poly.pdbx_strand_id
1 'polypeptide(L)'
;MDDIRQWLEEIGLGGYADAFEENLITFDHLALLSNEDLKELGVIPIGHRKTFSSAVAKLNGNRDTAKIADTSRQSSSIVERRQLTVMFCDLVGSTALSRRLDPEDLRDVMQHYQDSAAAAVKRYGGHVAKYLGDGVLAYFGWPQAYEDQAERAVHAGLFAVNAINDIKVGGIDTLAARVGIATGQVVVGDLVGESGSDAEAVSGEAPNLAARLQQLAEPGDVIVGEATHRLVGQTFMADDLGTHDLKGFDNAVRAWRITGETMAESRFEAAHSAALTRLVGRETELRLLLERWQDAVENDGQIAFVSGEAGIGKSRLVQALCGEIREQHHFRLRFQCSPLHANSAFYPIIQRLQRAAEFTSDDSDADKLGKLETILRLRPEDTKTILPLFAALLSIPPGWSSPTELVHRYS
;
A
#
# COMPACT_ATOMS: atom_id res chain seq x y z
N MET A 1 15.62 47.32 12.16
CA MET A 1 16.49 47.19 13.36
C MET A 1 17.56 46.23 12.90
N ASP A 2 18.55 46.75 12.17
CA ASP A 2 19.37 45.92 11.27
C ASP A 2 20.81 45.83 11.77
N ASP A 3 20.98 45.74 13.09
CA ASP A 3 22.28 45.56 13.73
C ASP A 3 22.29 44.25 14.53
N ILE A 4 23.06 43.27 14.01
CA ILE A 4 23.17 41.92 14.56
C ILE A 4 23.84 41.93 15.94
N ARG A 5 24.74 42.88 16.19
CA ARG A 5 25.41 43.05 17.47
C ARG A 5 24.42 43.46 18.55
N GLN A 6 23.60 44.46 18.27
CA GLN A 6 22.56 44.91 19.18
C GLN A 6 21.59 43.79 19.54
N TRP A 7 21.20 42.97 18.55
CA TRP A 7 20.32 41.83 18.79
C TRP A 7 20.99 40.72 19.61
N LEU A 8 22.27 40.43 19.35
CA LEU A 8 23.03 39.48 20.15
C LEU A 8 23.18 39.95 21.61
N GLU A 9 23.34 41.25 21.86
CA GLU A 9 23.34 41.83 23.21
C GLU A 9 21.99 41.66 23.91
N GLU A 10 20.87 41.91 23.22
CA GLU A 10 19.52 41.76 23.78
C GLU A 10 19.19 40.33 24.23
N ILE A 11 19.73 39.32 23.55
CA ILE A 11 19.53 37.90 23.91
C ILE A 11 20.60 37.36 24.87
N GLY A 12 21.50 38.24 25.38
CA GLY A 12 22.55 37.89 26.32
C GLY A 12 23.77 37.19 25.70
N LEU A 13 23.94 37.29 24.39
CA LEU A 13 25.01 36.67 23.60
C LEU A 13 25.95 37.70 22.95
N GLY A 14 25.96 38.95 23.41
CA GLY A 14 26.77 40.04 22.84
C GLY A 14 28.28 39.76 22.81
N GLY A 15 28.79 38.91 23.69
CA GLY A 15 30.19 38.48 23.69
C GLY A 15 30.64 37.67 22.46
N TYR A 16 29.70 37.27 21.59
CA TYR A 16 29.99 36.59 20.32
C TYR A 16 29.81 37.49 19.09
N ALA A 17 29.44 38.77 19.28
CA ALA A 17 29.11 39.66 18.17
C ALA A 17 30.27 39.84 17.18
N ASP A 18 31.50 39.97 17.66
CA ASP A 18 32.68 40.12 16.82
C ASP A 18 32.88 38.91 15.90
N ALA A 19 32.68 37.69 16.40
CA ALA A 19 32.79 36.47 15.60
C ALA A 19 31.70 36.38 14.53
N PHE A 20 30.48 36.86 14.81
CA PHE A 20 29.39 36.89 13.84
C PHE A 20 29.63 37.94 12.74
N GLU A 21 30.18 39.10 13.09
CA GLU A 21 30.54 40.15 12.11
C GLU A 21 31.74 39.77 11.25
N GLU A 22 32.80 39.20 11.85
CA GLU A 22 34.00 38.73 11.13
C GLU A 22 33.66 37.63 10.11
N ASN A 23 32.67 36.79 10.42
CA ASN A 23 32.17 35.76 9.52
C ASN A 23 31.00 36.25 8.62
N LEU A 24 30.77 37.57 8.56
CA LEU A 24 29.76 38.21 7.69
C LEU A 24 28.34 37.64 7.86
N ILE A 25 28.00 37.21 9.08
CA ILE A 25 26.67 36.72 9.40
C ILE A 25 25.70 37.90 9.49
N THR A 26 24.57 37.80 8.79
CA THR A 26 23.50 38.80 8.80
C THR A 26 22.23 38.16 9.35
N PHE A 27 21.18 38.95 9.59
CA PHE A 27 19.89 38.44 10.10
C PHE A 27 19.28 37.33 9.24
N ASP A 28 19.53 37.36 7.94
CA ASP A 28 18.98 36.37 7.00
C ASP A 28 19.73 35.02 7.11
N HIS A 29 20.96 35.03 7.64
CA HIS A 29 21.74 33.82 7.87
C HIS A 29 21.39 33.13 9.21
N LEU A 30 20.81 33.85 10.19
CA LEU A 30 20.58 33.33 11.54
C LEU A 30 19.71 32.06 11.59
N ALA A 31 18.71 31.98 10.69
CA ALA A 31 17.81 30.83 10.58
C ALA A 31 18.46 29.59 9.93
N LEU A 32 19.63 29.76 9.30
CA LEU A 32 20.35 28.72 8.57
C LEU A 32 21.53 28.17 9.36
N LEU A 33 21.94 28.83 10.45
CA LEU A 33 23.04 28.37 11.28
C LEU A 33 22.67 27.13 12.07
N SER A 34 23.39 26.04 11.80
CA SER A 34 23.27 24.78 12.52
C SER A 34 23.98 24.83 13.88
N ASN A 35 23.75 23.80 14.70
CA ASN A 35 24.46 23.65 15.96
C ASN A 35 25.97 23.44 15.82
N GLU A 36 26.44 23.08 14.62
CA GLU A 36 27.86 22.90 14.28
C GLU A 36 28.47 24.24 13.89
N ASP A 37 27.80 25.01 13.03
CA ASP A 37 28.23 26.38 12.66
C ASP A 37 28.33 27.29 13.89
N LEU A 38 27.39 27.18 14.83
CA LEU A 38 27.45 27.92 16.10
C LEU A 38 28.66 27.57 16.95
N LYS A 39 29.14 26.32 16.89
CA LYS A 39 30.40 25.95 17.58
C LYS A 39 31.61 26.55 16.88
N GLU A 40 31.61 26.60 15.55
CA GLU A 40 32.68 27.24 14.76
C GLU A 40 32.75 28.75 15.03
N LEU A 41 31.60 29.40 15.25
CA LEU A 41 31.50 30.80 15.70
C LEU A 41 31.85 31.01 17.19
N GLY A 42 32.35 29.98 17.88
CA GLY A 42 32.79 30.06 19.28
C GLY A 42 31.68 29.89 20.32
N VAL A 43 30.43 29.64 19.92
CA VAL A 43 29.29 29.39 20.84
C VAL A 43 29.29 27.92 21.29
N ILE A 44 30.33 27.55 22.05
CA ILE A 44 30.54 26.18 22.54
C ILE A 44 29.50 25.76 23.60
N PRO A 45 29.12 26.61 24.59
CA PRO A 45 28.15 26.24 25.62
C PRO A 45 26.79 25.87 25.04
N ILE A 46 26.25 24.70 25.42
CA ILE A 46 24.95 24.20 24.94
C ILE A 46 23.81 25.16 25.31
N GLY A 47 23.89 25.79 26.49
CA GLY A 47 22.89 26.77 26.93
C GLY A 47 22.77 27.96 25.98
N HIS A 48 23.91 28.51 25.54
CA HIS A 48 23.93 29.65 24.62
C HIS A 48 23.40 29.27 23.23
N ARG A 49 23.69 28.05 22.74
CA ARG A 49 23.12 27.56 21.48
C ARG A 49 21.61 27.37 21.55
N LYS A 50 21.07 26.88 22.67
CA LYS A 50 19.62 26.79 22.89
C LYS A 50 18.95 28.16 23.00
N THR A 51 19.58 29.12 23.68
CA THR A 51 19.11 30.51 23.75
C THR A 51 19.08 31.15 22.36
N PHE A 52 20.14 30.96 21.57
CA PHE A 52 20.22 31.45 20.19
C PHE A 52 19.10 30.86 19.31
N SER A 53 18.95 29.52 19.25
CA SER A 53 17.91 28.88 18.45
C SER A 53 16.50 29.30 18.86
N SER A 54 16.25 29.49 20.16
CA SER A 54 14.94 29.98 20.63
C SER A 54 14.69 31.44 20.25
N ALA A 55 15.71 32.29 20.27
CA ALA A 55 15.58 33.69 19.89
C ALA A 55 15.37 33.87 18.38
N VAL A 56 16.05 33.07 17.56
CA VAL A 56 15.84 33.03 16.10
C VAL A 56 14.43 32.55 15.74
N ALA A 57 13.91 31.55 16.47
CA ALA A 57 12.52 31.09 16.28
C ALA A 57 11.49 32.20 16.58
N LYS A 58 11.75 33.06 17.58
CA LYS A 58 10.88 34.21 17.90
C LYS A 58 10.98 35.35 16.87
N LEU A 59 12.16 35.59 16.32
CA LEU A 59 12.35 36.54 15.21
C LEU A 59 11.56 36.14 13.96
N ASN A 60 11.60 34.84 13.62
CA ASN A 60 10.90 34.31 12.46
C ASN A 60 9.37 34.35 12.64
N GLY A 61 8.87 34.02 13.84
CA GLY A 61 7.45 34.12 14.17
C GLY A 61 6.86 35.54 14.07
N ASN A 62 7.71 36.59 14.14
CA ASN A 62 7.26 37.98 13.99
C ASN A 62 7.33 38.48 12.54
N ARG A 63 8.20 37.90 11.69
CA ARG A 63 8.29 38.22 10.24
C ARG A 63 7.15 37.59 9.43
N ASP A 64 6.50 36.54 9.95
CA ASP A 64 5.45 35.77 9.27
C ASP A 64 4.06 36.45 9.22
N THR A 65 3.89 37.65 9.78
CA THR A 65 2.59 38.38 9.74
C THR A 65 2.42 39.34 8.54
N ALA A 66 3.46 39.60 7.75
CA ALA A 66 3.44 40.69 6.76
C ALA A 66 3.51 40.29 5.27
N LYS A 67 3.66 39.00 4.90
CA LYS A 67 3.72 38.58 3.49
C LYS A 67 2.92 37.30 3.22
N ILE A 68 1.60 37.43 3.29
CA ILE A 68 0.64 36.46 2.73
C ILE A 68 0.49 36.78 1.23
N ALA A 69 1.27 36.13 0.37
CA ALA A 69 0.90 35.82 -1.01
C ALA A 69 1.99 34.92 -1.63
N ASP A 70 1.55 33.75 -2.11
CA ASP A 70 2.25 32.83 -2.99
C ASP A 70 3.31 31.84 -2.43
N THR A 71 2.81 30.61 -2.29
CA THR A 71 3.40 29.32 -2.71
C THR A 71 4.18 28.48 -1.69
N SER A 72 3.71 27.23 -1.58
CA SER A 72 4.28 26.01 -0.97
C SER A 72 4.05 25.76 0.53
N ARG A 73 3.18 24.77 0.75
CA ARG A 73 2.64 24.22 2.00
C ARG A 73 3.60 23.20 2.63
N GLN A 74 3.79 23.29 3.95
CA GLN A 74 3.82 22.25 5.01
C GLN A 74 4.76 22.76 6.12
N SER A 75 4.41 22.82 7.40
CA SER A 75 3.47 22.01 8.19
C SER A 75 2.89 22.86 9.34
N SER A 76 1.61 23.22 9.22
CA SER A 76 0.80 23.40 10.42
C SER A 76 0.19 22.03 10.76
N SER A 77 0.14 21.70 12.04
CA SER A 77 -0.54 20.53 12.62
C SER A 77 -2.05 20.64 12.39
N ILE A 78 -2.47 20.41 11.15
CA ILE A 78 -3.87 20.42 10.75
C ILE A 78 -4.43 19.04 11.08
N VAL A 79 -5.32 19.02 12.06
CA VAL A 79 -6.25 17.92 12.30
C VAL A 79 -7.05 17.70 11.01
N GLU A 80 -6.76 16.62 10.28
CA GLU A 80 -7.38 16.32 8.98
C GLU A 80 -8.41 15.20 9.14
N ARG A 81 -9.63 15.41 8.62
CA ARG A 81 -10.61 14.33 8.43
C ARG A 81 -10.34 13.64 7.10
N ARG A 82 -10.05 12.34 7.16
CA ARG A 82 -9.70 11.55 5.99
C ARG A 82 -10.26 10.15 6.10
N GLN A 83 -10.57 9.54 4.96
CA GLN A 83 -10.90 8.12 4.91
C GLN A 83 -9.63 7.29 4.90
N LEU A 84 -9.42 6.48 5.94
CA LEU A 84 -8.30 5.52 6.00
C LEU A 84 -8.82 4.09 6.02
N THR A 85 -7.98 3.18 5.54
CA THR A 85 -8.16 1.75 5.79
C THR A 85 -7.16 1.32 6.85
N VAL A 86 -7.66 0.77 7.95
CA VAL A 86 -6.88 0.35 9.10
C VAL A 86 -6.80 -1.17 9.09
N MET A 87 -5.58 -1.69 9.24
CA MET A 87 -5.30 -3.11 9.37
C MET A 87 -4.74 -3.40 10.76
N PHE A 88 -5.27 -4.41 11.42
CA PHE A 88 -4.72 -4.99 12.64
C PHE A 88 -4.29 -6.42 12.32
N CYS A 89 -3.01 -6.73 12.52
CA CYS A 89 -2.47 -8.08 12.41
C CYS A 89 -2.03 -8.52 13.80
N ASP A 90 -2.31 -9.75 14.19
CA ASP A 90 -2.03 -10.26 15.54
C ASP A 90 -1.50 -11.70 15.47
N LEU A 91 -0.50 -12.03 16.30
CA LEU A 91 0.06 -13.37 16.36
C LEU A 91 -0.82 -14.29 17.21
N VAL A 92 -1.28 -15.39 16.62
CA VAL A 92 -2.11 -16.37 17.33
C VAL A 92 -1.29 -17.08 18.41
N GLY A 93 -1.85 -17.14 19.62
CA GLY A 93 -1.28 -17.94 20.70
C GLY A 93 0.00 -17.38 21.32
N SER A 94 0.31 -16.10 21.10
CA SER A 94 1.48 -15.40 21.69
C SER A 94 1.66 -15.64 23.20
N THR A 95 0.56 -15.62 23.96
CA THR A 95 0.56 -15.85 25.41
C THR A 95 0.87 -17.31 25.77
N ALA A 96 0.51 -18.26 24.92
CA ALA A 96 0.90 -19.65 25.11
C ALA A 96 2.37 -19.88 24.74
N LEU A 97 2.86 -19.18 23.70
CA LEU A 97 4.27 -19.18 23.32
C LEU A 97 5.15 -18.61 24.43
N SER A 98 4.74 -17.50 25.06
CA SER A 98 5.52 -16.87 26.15
C SER A 98 5.65 -17.71 27.41
N ARG A 99 4.79 -18.72 27.60
CA ARG A 99 4.90 -19.69 28.70
C ARG A 99 5.77 -20.90 28.36
N ARG A 100 5.97 -21.18 27.07
CA ARG A 100 6.66 -22.38 26.57
C ARG A 100 8.10 -22.10 26.16
N LEU A 101 8.37 -20.89 25.69
CA LEU A 101 9.66 -20.46 25.19
C LEU A 101 10.41 -19.66 26.24
N ASP A 102 11.74 -19.76 26.18
CA ASP A 102 12.60 -18.84 26.89
C ASP A 102 12.44 -17.41 26.32
N PRO A 103 12.65 -16.35 27.12
CA PRO A 103 12.45 -14.98 26.67
C PRO A 103 13.25 -14.57 25.42
N GLU A 104 14.41 -15.19 25.21
CA GLU A 104 15.28 -14.98 24.06
C GLU A 104 14.64 -15.54 22.78
N ASP A 105 14.19 -16.79 22.81
CA ASP A 105 13.48 -17.43 21.69
C ASP A 105 12.16 -16.72 21.37
N LEU A 106 11.42 -16.31 22.40
CA LEU A 106 10.19 -15.54 22.22
C LEU A 106 10.47 -14.21 21.53
N ARG A 107 11.54 -13.51 21.92
CA ARG A 107 11.94 -12.25 21.28
C ARG A 107 12.25 -12.47 19.80
N ASP A 108 12.95 -13.54 19.46
CA ASP A 108 13.28 -13.85 18.07
C ASP A 108 12.02 -14.18 17.25
N VAL A 109 11.10 -14.97 17.80
CA VAL A 109 9.77 -15.23 17.19
C VAL A 109 9.02 -13.93 16.93
N MET A 110 8.95 -13.06 17.93
CA MET A 110 8.25 -11.78 17.83
C MET A 110 8.88 -10.85 16.79
N GLN A 111 10.20 -10.81 16.71
CA GLN A 111 10.92 -10.00 15.73
C GLN A 111 10.62 -10.47 14.30
N HIS A 112 10.71 -11.78 14.03
CA HIS A 112 10.41 -12.32 12.70
C HIS A 112 8.95 -12.09 12.30
N TYR A 113 8.01 -12.24 13.24
CA TYR A 113 6.61 -11.92 13.02
C TYR A 113 6.41 -10.44 12.66
N GLN A 114 6.98 -9.52 13.45
CA GLN A 114 6.86 -8.08 13.23
C GLN A 114 7.51 -7.65 11.91
N ASP A 115 8.68 -8.20 11.58
CA ASP A 115 9.38 -7.91 10.33
C ASP A 115 8.60 -8.37 9.11
N SER A 116 8.02 -9.58 9.15
CA SER A 116 7.16 -10.11 8.08
C SER A 116 5.88 -9.28 7.91
N ALA A 117 5.21 -8.92 9.00
CA ALA A 117 4.04 -8.06 8.95
C ALA A 117 4.37 -6.64 8.42
N ALA A 118 5.46 -6.04 8.89
CA ALA A 118 5.91 -4.73 8.44
C ALA A 118 6.34 -4.73 6.97
N ALA A 119 7.02 -5.78 6.52
CA ALA A 119 7.38 -5.98 5.13
C ALA A 119 6.14 -6.08 4.23
N ALA A 120 5.11 -6.81 4.66
CA ALA A 120 3.83 -6.89 3.96
C ALA A 120 3.16 -5.52 3.83
N VAL A 121 3.03 -4.79 4.93
CA VAL A 121 2.44 -3.45 4.96
C VAL A 121 3.19 -2.50 4.01
N LYS A 122 4.52 -2.44 4.13
CA LYS A 122 5.36 -1.56 3.33
C LYS A 122 5.30 -1.91 1.85
N ARG A 123 5.28 -3.21 1.51
CA ARG A 123 5.19 -3.69 0.12
C ARG A 123 3.96 -3.15 -0.60
N TYR A 124 2.83 -3.06 0.08
CA TYR A 124 1.58 -2.56 -0.49
C TYR A 124 1.34 -1.06 -0.24
N GLY A 125 2.36 -0.32 0.26
CA GLY A 125 2.29 1.13 0.44
C GLY A 125 1.48 1.57 1.66
N GLY A 126 1.33 0.68 2.65
CA GLY A 126 0.81 1.04 3.97
C GLY A 126 1.91 1.58 4.89
N HIS A 127 1.49 2.17 5.99
CA HIS A 127 2.33 2.70 7.05
C HIS A 127 2.10 1.93 8.35
N VAL A 128 3.15 1.39 8.96
CA VAL A 128 3.05 0.75 10.27
C VAL A 128 3.00 1.84 11.33
N ALA A 129 1.83 2.01 11.94
CA ALA A 129 1.59 3.08 12.90
C ALA A 129 2.11 2.74 14.30
N LYS A 130 1.89 1.50 14.73
CA LYS A 130 2.27 1.08 16.08
C LYS A 130 2.42 -0.43 16.22
N TYR A 131 3.37 -0.84 17.04
CA TYR A 131 3.48 -2.19 17.59
C TYR A 131 2.77 -2.22 18.95
N LEU A 132 1.81 -3.14 19.11
CA LEU A 132 0.96 -3.29 20.29
C LEU A 132 1.17 -4.69 20.87
N GLY A 133 2.31 -4.90 21.53
CA GLY A 133 2.70 -6.24 22.01
C GLY A 133 2.92 -7.19 20.83
N ASP A 134 1.99 -8.11 20.66
CA ASP A 134 1.89 -9.08 19.56
C ASP A 134 1.06 -8.63 18.37
N GLY A 135 0.48 -7.43 18.44
CA GLY A 135 -0.24 -6.81 17.35
C GLY A 135 0.58 -5.80 16.54
N VAL A 136 0.33 -5.73 15.24
CA VAL A 136 0.80 -4.69 14.32
C VAL A 136 -0.41 -3.90 13.83
N LEU A 137 -0.41 -2.59 14.12
CA LEU A 137 -1.39 -1.64 13.62
C LEU A 137 -0.82 -0.89 12.41
N ALA A 138 -1.53 -0.94 11.28
CA ALA A 138 -1.12 -0.30 10.05
C ALA A 138 -2.25 0.53 9.41
N TYR A 139 -1.85 1.62 8.74
CA TYR A 139 -2.73 2.51 8.02
C TYR A 139 -2.45 2.49 6.53
N PHE A 140 -3.50 2.44 5.73
CA PHE A 140 -3.47 2.59 4.28
C PHE A 140 -4.26 3.85 3.92
N GLY A 141 -3.67 4.64 3.04
CA GLY A 141 -4.13 6.00 2.78
C GLY A 141 -3.46 7.07 3.63
N TRP A 142 -2.41 6.73 4.39
CA TRP A 142 -1.56 7.65 5.15
C TRP A 142 -0.09 7.22 5.07
N PRO A 143 0.88 8.15 4.97
CA PRO A 143 0.70 9.58 4.73
C PRO A 143 0.20 9.88 3.30
N GLN A 144 0.50 9.00 2.35
CA GLN A 144 0.06 9.12 0.96
C GLN A 144 -1.31 8.47 0.75
N ALA A 145 -2.21 9.16 0.03
CA ALA A 145 -3.51 8.62 -0.35
C ALA A 145 -3.37 7.84 -1.65
N TYR A 146 -4.05 6.70 -1.72
CA TYR A 146 -4.24 5.96 -2.95
C TYR A 146 -5.73 5.62 -3.09
N GLU A 147 -6.26 5.67 -4.32
CA GLU A 147 -7.64 5.27 -4.62
C GLU A 147 -7.92 3.80 -4.24
N ASP A 148 -6.86 2.98 -4.19
CA ASP A 148 -6.90 1.54 -3.97
C ASP A 148 -6.48 1.10 -2.57
N GLN A 149 -6.55 2.00 -1.59
CA GLN A 149 -6.11 1.76 -0.22
C GLN A 149 -6.77 0.53 0.44
N ALA A 150 -8.05 0.27 0.15
CA ALA A 150 -8.74 -0.91 0.68
C ALA A 150 -8.20 -2.22 0.09
N GLU A 151 -7.96 -2.25 -1.22
CA GLU A 151 -7.39 -3.42 -1.90
C GLU A 151 -5.95 -3.69 -1.44
N ARG A 152 -5.15 -2.62 -1.30
CA ARG A 152 -3.79 -2.69 -0.77
C ARG A 152 -3.74 -3.29 0.63
N ALA A 153 -4.66 -2.89 1.50
CA ALA A 153 -4.74 -3.43 2.85
C ALA A 153 -5.06 -4.93 2.84
N VAL A 154 -6.00 -5.36 1.99
CA VAL A 154 -6.37 -6.77 1.87
C VAL A 154 -5.21 -7.61 1.31
N HIS A 155 -4.54 -7.14 0.25
CA HIS A 155 -3.34 -7.83 -0.25
C HIS A 155 -2.22 -7.91 0.80
N ALA A 156 -2.01 -6.84 1.58
CA ALA A 156 -1.04 -6.86 2.67
C ALA A 156 -1.41 -7.87 3.76
N GLY A 157 -2.71 -7.96 4.12
CA GLY A 157 -3.22 -8.95 5.05
C GLY A 157 -2.99 -10.38 4.57
N LEU A 158 -3.38 -10.69 3.33
CA LEU A 158 -3.18 -12.01 2.71
C LEU A 158 -1.70 -12.38 2.62
N PHE A 159 -0.85 -11.44 2.22
CA PHE A 159 0.59 -11.66 2.17
C PHE A 159 1.16 -11.91 3.56
N ALA A 160 0.74 -11.14 4.57
CA ALA A 160 1.22 -11.29 5.94
C ALA A 160 0.88 -12.66 6.51
N VAL A 161 -0.39 -13.11 6.42
CA VAL A 161 -0.79 -14.42 6.98
C VAL A 161 -0.02 -15.57 6.33
N ASN A 162 0.20 -15.54 5.01
CA ASN A 162 0.98 -16.55 4.30
C ASN A 162 2.46 -16.50 4.69
N ALA A 163 3.08 -15.32 4.65
CA ALA A 163 4.50 -15.16 4.96
C ALA A 163 4.81 -15.55 6.41
N ILE A 164 3.91 -15.25 7.35
CA ILE A 164 4.07 -15.61 8.77
C ILE A 164 3.93 -17.12 8.96
N ASN A 165 3.03 -17.78 8.22
CA ASN A 165 2.88 -19.23 8.27
C ASN A 165 4.14 -20.00 7.85
N ASP A 166 4.95 -19.41 6.97
CA ASP A 166 6.19 -20.01 6.50
C ASP A 166 7.40 -19.77 7.43
N ILE A 167 7.24 -18.97 8.49
CA ILE A 167 8.33 -18.69 9.45
C ILE A 167 8.58 -19.92 10.33
N LYS A 168 9.85 -20.34 10.36
CA LYS A 168 10.34 -21.42 11.24
C LYS A 168 11.45 -20.86 12.13
N VAL A 169 11.15 -20.65 13.41
CA VAL A 169 12.08 -20.06 14.39
C VAL A 169 11.73 -20.54 15.80
N GLY A 170 12.73 -20.62 16.69
CA GLY A 170 12.51 -21.01 18.09
C GLY A 170 11.93 -22.41 18.29
N GLY A 171 12.17 -23.34 17.36
CA GLY A 171 11.61 -24.70 17.39
C GLY A 171 10.11 -24.77 17.09
N ILE A 172 9.52 -23.71 16.52
CA ILE A 172 8.13 -23.69 16.08
C ILE A 172 8.08 -23.96 14.58
N ASP A 173 7.31 -25.00 14.20
CA ASP A 173 7.18 -25.41 12.80
C ASP A 173 6.20 -24.55 11.99
N THR A 174 5.24 -23.92 12.67
CA THR A 174 4.22 -23.05 12.06
C THR A 174 3.80 -21.94 13.03
N LEU A 175 3.93 -20.68 12.60
CA LEU A 175 3.27 -19.54 13.24
C LEU A 175 1.97 -19.23 12.52
N ALA A 176 1.00 -18.65 13.20
CA ALA A 176 -0.22 -18.20 12.54
C ALA A 176 -0.54 -16.78 12.98
N ALA A 177 -0.94 -15.95 12.02
CA ALA A 177 -1.47 -14.63 12.29
C ALA A 177 -2.94 -14.56 11.92
N ARG A 178 -3.63 -13.58 12.46
CA ARG A 178 -5.02 -13.27 12.12
C ARG A 178 -5.13 -11.77 11.88
N VAL A 179 -5.90 -11.38 10.86
CA VAL A 179 -5.94 -10.01 10.37
C VAL A 179 -7.37 -9.50 10.35
N GLY A 180 -7.57 -8.27 10.83
CA GLY A 180 -8.83 -7.53 10.72
C GLY A 180 -8.61 -6.20 10.01
N ILE A 181 -9.47 -5.87 9.05
CA ILE A 181 -9.36 -4.67 8.23
C ILE A 181 -10.68 -3.91 8.21
N ALA A 182 -10.61 -2.61 8.46
CA ALA A 182 -11.77 -1.72 8.41
C ALA A 182 -11.44 -0.41 7.72
N THR A 183 -12.37 0.08 6.89
CA THR A 183 -12.27 1.38 6.23
C THR A 183 -13.29 2.33 6.84
N GLY A 184 -12.87 3.54 7.18
CA GLY A 184 -13.78 4.55 7.72
C GLY A 184 -13.17 5.94 7.75
N GLN A 185 -14.03 6.92 8.03
CA GLN A 185 -13.61 8.30 8.26
C GLN A 185 -12.91 8.38 9.61
N VAL A 186 -11.70 8.92 9.61
CA VAL A 186 -10.89 9.11 10.81
C VAL A 186 -10.34 10.52 10.83
N VAL A 187 -10.04 10.98 12.02
CA VAL A 187 -9.34 12.24 12.26
C VAL A 187 -7.88 11.90 12.54
N VAL A 188 -6.99 12.42 11.70
CA VAL A 188 -5.54 12.31 11.89
C VAL A 188 -5.05 13.61 12.52
N GLY A 189 -4.36 13.52 13.66
CA GLY A 189 -3.74 14.67 14.29
C GLY A 189 -2.63 14.27 15.25
N ASP A 190 -1.67 15.16 15.44
CA ASP A 190 -0.63 15.03 16.46
C ASP A 190 -1.28 15.27 17.84
N LEU A 191 -1.74 14.20 18.50
CA LEU A 191 -2.03 14.29 19.94
C LEU A 191 -0.70 14.30 20.68
N VAL A 192 -0.07 15.48 20.77
CA VAL A 192 0.99 15.75 21.74
C VAL A 192 0.36 15.75 23.13
N GLY A 193 0.25 14.58 23.74
CA GLY A 193 0.11 14.46 25.19
C GLY A 193 1.46 14.71 25.85
N GLU A 194 1.47 15.24 27.08
CA GLU A 194 2.65 15.61 27.90
C GLU A 194 3.59 14.44 28.28
N SER A 195 3.61 13.36 27.52
CA SER A 195 4.48 12.19 27.73
C SER A 195 5.02 11.76 26.39
N GLY A 196 6.26 12.14 26.09
CA GLY A 196 6.93 11.99 24.80
C GLY A 196 7.01 10.54 24.29
N SER A 197 5.97 10.11 23.58
CA SER A 197 6.07 9.08 22.56
C SER A 197 5.23 9.54 21.37
N ASP A 198 5.88 9.70 20.21
CA ASP A 198 5.26 10.06 18.94
C ASP A 198 4.11 9.10 18.60
N ALA A 199 2.90 9.43 19.02
CA ALA A 199 1.70 8.70 18.71
C ALA A 199 0.81 9.60 17.84
N GLU A 200 1.01 9.52 16.53
CA GLU A 200 0.09 10.03 15.51
C GLU A 200 -1.28 9.37 15.74
N ALA A 201 -2.15 10.07 16.48
CA ALA A 201 -3.36 9.48 17.00
C ALA A 201 -4.47 9.57 15.94
N VAL A 202 -4.71 8.45 15.29
CA VAL A 202 -5.89 8.29 14.44
C VAL A 202 -7.09 8.01 15.34
N SER A 203 -7.99 8.98 15.43
CA SER A 203 -9.24 8.85 16.19
C SER A 203 -10.41 8.60 15.24
N GLY A 204 -11.16 7.53 15.47
CA GLY A 204 -12.33 7.16 14.69
C GLY A 204 -12.81 5.75 15.01
N GLU A 205 -13.90 5.35 14.36
CA GLU A 205 -14.50 4.02 14.53
C GLU A 205 -13.66 2.92 13.87
N ALA A 206 -12.95 3.25 12.77
CA ALA A 206 -12.22 2.27 11.96
C ALA A 206 -11.11 1.50 12.72
N PRO A 207 -10.23 2.12 13.53
CA PRO A 207 -9.26 1.37 14.33
C PRO A 207 -9.91 0.39 15.31
N ASN A 208 -10.97 0.81 15.99
CA ASN A 208 -11.70 -0.04 16.92
C ASN A 208 -12.37 -1.20 16.19
N LEU A 209 -12.97 -0.93 15.02
CA LEU A 209 -13.61 -1.94 14.19
C LEU A 209 -12.60 -2.97 13.69
N ALA A 210 -11.45 -2.53 13.15
CA ALA A 210 -10.39 -3.42 12.68
C ALA A 210 -9.91 -4.37 13.78
N ALA A 211 -9.70 -3.87 15.00
CA ALA A 211 -9.32 -4.69 16.14
C ALA A 211 -10.40 -5.71 16.52
N ARG A 212 -11.69 -5.37 16.41
CA ARG A 212 -12.79 -6.32 16.68
C ARG A 212 -12.91 -7.38 15.60
N LEU A 213 -12.77 -7.01 14.33
CA LEU A 213 -12.77 -7.96 13.22
C LEU A 213 -11.58 -8.92 13.31
N GLN A 214 -10.42 -8.44 13.72
CA GLN A 214 -9.24 -9.27 13.97
C GLN A 214 -9.49 -10.29 15.10
N GLN A 215 -10.23 -9.92 16.15
CA GLN A 215 -10.58 -10.84 17.23
C GLN A 215 -11.56 -11.94 16.80
N LEU A 216 -12.38 -11.68 15.77
CA LEU A 216 -13.29 -12.64 15.16
C LEU A 216 -12.56 -13.63 14.23
N ALA A 217 -11.35 -13.29 13.79
CA ALA A 217 -10.60 -14.05 12.81
C ALA A 217 -9.98 -15.31 13.41
N GLU A 218 -10.15 -16.43 12.72
CA GLU A 218 -9.46 -17.69 13.00
C GLU A 218 -7.99 -17.61 12.56
N PRO A 219 -7.11 -18.54 12.99
CA PRO A 219 -5.71 -18.53 12.57
C PRO A 219 -5.57 -18.63 11.05
N GLY A 220 -4.86 -17.67 10.45
CA GLY A 220 -4.69 -17.55 8.99
C GLY A 220 -5.74 -16.70 8.29
N ASP A 221 -6.81 -16.28 8.98
CA ASP A 221 -7.89 -15.51 8.36
C ASP A 221 -7.55 -14.04 8.18
N VAL A 222 -8.11 -13.47 7.12
CA VAL A 222 -8.24 -12.02 6.90
C VAL A 222 -9.72 -11.67 6.90
N ILE A 223 -10.18 -10.94 7.91
CA ILE A 223 -11.58 -10.47 8.03
C ILE A 223 -11.68 -8.99 7.68
N VAL A 224 -12.68 -8.63 6.88
CA VAL A 224 -12.98 -7.26 6.47
C VAL A 224 -14.38 -6.83 6.92
N GLY A 225 -14.53 -5.53 7.21
CA GLY A 225 -15.83 -4.92 7.48
C GLY A 225 -16.58 -4.52 6.20
N GLU A 226 -17.86 -4.14 6.33
CA GLU A 226 -18.74 -3.84 5.20
C GLU A 226 -18.21 -2.75 4.26
N ALA A 227 -17.70 -1.65 4.81
CA ALA A 227 -17.16 -0.56 4.01
C ALA A 227 -15.96 -1.03 3.17
N THR A 228 -15.06 -1.81 3.76
CA THR A 228 -13.90 -2.38 3.07
C THR A 228 -14.34 -3.37 1.99
N HIS A 229 -15.26 -4.29 2.30
CA HIS A 229 -15.81 -5.25 1.34
C HIS A 229 -16.44 -4.55 0.13
N ARG A 230 -17.22 -3.48 0.36
CA ARG A 230 -17.81 -2.68 -0.72
C ARG A 230 -16.78 -2.01 -1.61
N LEU A 231 -15.69 -1.50 -1.02
CA LEU A 231 -14.62 -0.80 -1.75
C LEU A 231 -13.76 -1.73 -2.57
N VAL A 232 -13.48 -2.94 -2.07
CA VAL A 232 -12.70 -3.94 -2.84
C VAL A 232 -13.54 -4.65 -3.90
N GLY A 233 -14.87 -4.62 -3.78
CA GLY A 233 -15.80 -5.18 -4.76
C GLY A 233 -15.53 -6.67 -5.00
N GLN A 234 -15.55 -7.10 -6.26
CA GLN A 234 -15.28 -8.48 -6.68
C GLN A 234 -13.79 -8.78 -6.88
N THR A 235 -12.89 -7.93 -6.39
CA THR A 235 -11.43 -8.14 -6.53
C THR A 235 -10.94 -9.33 -5.70
N PHE A 236 -11.67 -9.68 -4.64
CA PHE A 236 -11.36 -10.80 -3.76
C PHE A 236 -12.57 -11.73 -3.61
N MET A 237 -12.28 -13.01 -3.43
CA MET A 237 -13.27 -13.97 -2.97
C MET A 237 -13.51 -13.76 -1.48
N ALA A 238 -14.78 -13.71 -1.09
CA ALA A 238 -15.16 -13.37 0.27
C ALA A 238 -16.36 -14.22 0.74
N ASP A 239 -16.22 -14.86 1.88
CA ASP A 239 -17.30 -15.57 2.57
C ASP A 239 -18.00 -14.63 3.54
N ASP A 240 -19.33 -14.52 3.46
CA ASP A 240 -20.13 -13.73 4.39
C ASP A 240 -20.25 -14.45 5.73
N LEU A 241 -19.71 -13.83 6.77
CA LEU A 241 -19.77 -14.34 8.15
C LEU A 241 -21.04 -13.89 8.88
N GLY A 242 -21.92 -13.14 8.21
CA GLY A 242 -23.14 -12.59 8.81
C GLY A 242 -22.85 -11.41 9.74
N THR A 243 -23.84 -11.09 10.56
CA THR A 243 -23.81 -9.94 11.49
C THR A 243 -23.37 -10.37 12.89
N HIS A 244 -22.49 -9.58 13.50
CA HIS A 244 -21.90 -9.83 14.82
C HIS A 244 -22.09 -8.62 15.73
N ASP A 245 -22.49 -8.88 16.98
CA ASP A 245 -22.55 -7.85 18.02
C ASP A 245 -21.14 -7.61 18.58
N LEU A 246 -20.50 -6.52 18.15
CA LEU A 246 -19.14 -6.18 18.53
C LEU A 246 -19.14 -5.16 19.67
N LYS A 247 -18.30 -5.39 20.69
CA LYS A 247 -18.19 -4.48 21.84
C LYS A 247 -17.79 -3.07 21.39
N GLY A 248 -18.62 -2.09 21.75
CA GLY A 248 -18.42 -0.68 21.43
C GLY A 248 -19.15 -0.20 20.17
N PHE A 249 -20.00 -1.04 19.59
CA PHE A 249 -20.85 -0.72 18.44
C PHE A 249 -22.32 -0.86 18.84
N ASP A 250 -23.12 0.13 18.48
CA ASP A 250 -24.56 0.15 18.81
C ASP A 250 -25.40 -0.76 17.91
N ASN A 251 -24.88 -1.09 16.72
CA ASN A 251 -25.53 -1.95 15.74
C ASN A 251 -24.66 -3.17 15.44
N ALA A 252 -25.31 -4.29 15.12
CA ALA A 252 -24.61 -5.49 14.66
C ALA A 252 -23.83 -5.19 13.37
N VAL A 253 -22.57 -5.62 13.34
CA VAL A 253 -21.63 -5.36 12.26
C VAL A 253 -21.54 -6.59 11.38
N ARG A 254 -21.72 -6.43 10.06
CA ARG A 254 -21.51 -7.51 9.11
C ARG A 254 -20.02 -7.65 8.78
N ALA A 255 -19.54 -8.89 8.70
CA ALA A 255 -18.14 -9.21 8.47
C ALA A 255 -17.98 -10.24 7.33
N TRP A 256 -16.85 -10.18 6.63
CA TRP A 256 -16.51 -11.11 5.56
C TRP A 256 -15.10 -11.66 5.75
N ARG A 257 -14.92 -12.97 5.53
CA ARG A 257 -13.60 -13.60 5.45
C ARG A 257 -13.11 -13.54 4.01
N ILE A 258 -11.93 -13.01 3.79
CA ILE A 258 -11.28 -13.04 2.48
C ILE A 258 -10.58 -14.38 2.30
N THR A 259 -10.95 -15.10 1.24
CA THR A 259 -10.43 -16.45 0.94
C THR A 259 -9.38 -16.45 -0.16
N GLY A 260 -9.27 -15.37 -0.94
CA GLY A 260 -8.25 -15.24 -1.97
C GLY A 260 -8.51 -14.09 -2.94
N GLU A 261 -7.61 -13.91 -3.90
CA GLU A 261 -7.78 -12.95 -4.99
C GLU A 261 -8.70 -13.54 -6.07
N THR A 262 -9.65 -12.74 -6.54
CA THR A 262 -10.49 -13.14 -7.67
C THR A 262 -9.70 -13.02 -8.97
N MET A 263 -9.90 -13.99 -9.86
CA MET A 263 -9.37 -13.98 -11.22
C MET A 263 -10.14 -13.03 -12.17
N ALA A 264 -10.68 -11.91 -11.68
CA ALA A 264 -11.54 -11.02 -12.47
C ALA A 264 -10.75 -10.28 -13.57
N GLU A 265 -11.22 -10.31 -14.82
CA GLU A 265 -10.52 -9.73 -15.99
C GLU A 265 -10.11 -8.25 -15.84
N SER A 266 -10.77 -7.53 -14.92
CA SER A 266 -10.58 -6.11 -14.70
C SER A 266 -10.89 -5.69 -13.29
N ARG A 267 -9.99 -4.91 -12.69
CA ARG A 267 -10.23 -4.20 -11.42
C ARG A 267 -11.45 -3.26 -11.48
N PHE A 268 -11.61 -2.53 -12.59
CA PHE A 268 -12.74 -1.60 -12.76
C PHE A 268 -14.09 -2.35 -12.77
N GLU A 269 -14.22 -3.37 -13.61
CA GLU A 269 -15.41 -4.24 -13.65
C GLU A 269 -15.66 -4.96 -12.32
N ALA A 270 -14.61 -5.40 -11.63
CA ALA A 270 -14.73 -6.02 -10.30
C ALA A 270 -15.29 -5.04 -9.26
N ALA A 271 -14.84 -3.78 -9.27
CA ALA A 271 -15.31 -2.73 -8.38
C ALA A 271 -16.69 -2.15 -8.77
N HIS A 272 -17.13 -2.29 -10.02
CA HIS A 272 -18.32 -1.61 -10.56
C HIS A 272 -19.33 -2.58 -11.22
N SER A 273 -19.52 -3.77 -10.66
CA SER A 273 -20.44 -4.80 -11.19
C SER A 273 -21.92 -4.39 -11.18
N ALA A 274 -22.30 -3.30 -10.51
CA ALA A 274 -23.61 -2.68 -10.61
C ALA A 274 -23.77 -1.94 -11.95
N ALA A 275 -24.98 -2.00 -12.55
CA ALA A 275 -25.32 -1.38 -13.84
C ALA A 275 -24.73 0.03 -13.96
N LEU A 276 -23.67 0.15 -14.75
CA LEU A 276 -22.94 1.40 -14.90
C LEU A 276 -23.86 2.48 -15.46
N THR A 277 -23.85 3.65 -14.84
CA THR A 277 -24.58 4.83 -15.32
C THR A 277 -24.14 5.18 -16.74
N ARG A 278 -25.06 5.74 -17.53
CA ARG A 278 -24.78 6.15 -18.92
C ARG A 278 -23.56 7.08 -18.95
N LEU A 279 -22.65 6.85 -19.90
CA LEU A 279 -21.52 7.75 -20.12
C LEU A 279 -22.06 9.10 -20.62
N VAL A 280 -21.74 10.19 -19.92
CA VAL A 280 -22.22 11.55 -20.25
C VAL A 280 -21.04 12.42 -20.68
N GLY A 281 -21.18 13.14 -21.79
CA GLY A 281 -20.23 14.18 -22.20
C GLY A 281 -18.90 13.65 -22.76
N ARG A 282 -18.92 12.44 -23.33
CA ARG A 282 -17.75 11.76 -23.94
C ARG A 282 -18.08 11.17 -25.31
N GLU A 283 -19.11 11.71 -25.96
CA GLU A 283 -19.61 11.21 -27.24
C GLU A 283 -18.57 11.39 -28.35
N THR A 284 -17.76 12.45 -28.29
CA THR A 284 -16.71 12.72 -29.28
C THR A 284 -15.56 11.71 -29.17
N GLU A 285 -15.06 11.46 -27.96
CA GLU A 285 -13.97 10.52 -27.72
C GLU A 285 -14.40 9.07 -28.00
N LEU A 286 -15.63 8.71 -27.61
CA LEU A 286 -16.18 7.40 -27.94
C LEU A 286 -16.33 7.20 -29.44
N ARG A 287 -16.81 8.22 -30.17
CA ARG A 287 -16.92 8.17 -31.63
C ARG A 287 -15.57 7.98 -32.30
N LEU A 288 -14.54 8.71 -31.87
CA LEU A 288 -13.17 8.53 -32.39
C LEU A 288 -12.66 7.09 -32.19
N LEU A 289 -12.93 6.49 -31.03
CA LEU A 289 -12.54 5.10 -30.77
C LEU A 289 -13.33 4.10 -31.62
N LEU A 290 -14.61 4.35 -31.87
CA LEU A 290 -15.45 3.52 -32.74
C LEU A 290 -15.03 3.63 -34.22
N GLU A 291 -14.64 4.81 -34.68
CA GLU A 291 -14.08 5.01 -36.03
C GLU A 291 -12.79 4.18 -36.18
N ARG A 292 -11.87 4.25 -35.21
CA ARG A 292 -10.66 3.41 -35.20
C ARG A 292 -10.97 1.92 -35.14
N TRP A 293 -12.04 1.53 -34.45
CA TRP A 293 -12.48 0.13 -34.46
C TRP A 293 -12.93 -0.31 -35.86
N GLN A 294 -13.71 0.53 -36.56
CA GLN A 294 -14.14 0.24 -37.94
C GLN A 294 -12.94 0.14 -38.89
N ASP A 295 -12.00 1.07 -38.82
CA ASP A 295 -10.75 1.03 -39.60
C ASP A 295 -9.98 -0.29 -39.37
N ALA A 296 -9.96 -0.78 -38.12
CA ALA A 296 -9.29 -2.04 -37.75
C ALA A 296 -9.97 -3.30 -38.31
N VAL A 297 -11.29 -3.27 -38.48
CA VAL A 297 -12.05 -4.36 -39.11
C VAL A 297 -11.79 -4.40 -40.62
N GLU A 298 -11.53 -3.26 -41.24
CA GLU A 298 -11.35 -3.12 -42.70
C GLU A 298 -9.91 -3.38 -43.20
N ASN A 299 -8.99 -3.80 -42.31
CA ASN A 299 -7.61 -4.33 -42.51
C ASN A 299 -6.44 -3.44 -42.02
N ASP A 300 -6.67 -2.26 -41.48
CA ASP A 300 -5.57 -1.43 -40.96
C ASP A 300 -5.42 -1.56 -39.44
N GLY A 301 -4.28 -2.08 -38.96
CA GLY A 301 -4.01 -2.15 -37.52
C GLY A 301 -4.05 -0.77 -36.86
N GLN A 302 -4.95 -0.57 -35.90
CA GLN A 302 -5.12 0.71 -35.19
C GLN A 302 -4.55 0.68 -33.78
N ILE A 303 -4.04 1.83 -33.34
CA ILE A 303 -3.59 2.06 -31.96
C ILE A 303 -4.26 3.34 -31.46
N ALA A 304 -4.86 3.27 -30.26
CA ALA A 304 -5.41 4.41 -29.57
C ALA A 304 -4.75 4.56 -28.18
N PHE A 305 -4.37 5.78 -27.83
CA PHE A 305 -3.82 6.11 -26.52
C PHE A 305 -4.79 7.00 -25.75
N VAL A 306 -5.27 6.53 -24.60
CA VAL A 306 -6.21 7.26 -23.74
C VAL A 306 -5.47 7.77 -22.49
N SER A 307 -5.32 9.08 -22.38
CA SER A 307 -4.65 9.74 -21.26
C SER A 307 -5.55 10.80 -20.60
N GLY A 308 -5.22 11.19 -19.37
CA GLY A 308 -5.99 12.15 -18.59
C GLY A 308 -5.81 11.93 -17.09
N GLU A 309 -6.32 12.87 -16.29
CA GLU A 309 -6.21 12.85 -14.82
C GLU A 309 -6.84 11.61 -14.17
N ALA A 310 -6.43 11.28 -12.95
CA ALA A 310 -7.07 10.22 -12.16
C ALA A 310 -8.57 10.53 -11.97
N GLY A 311 -9.43 9.50 -11.95
CA GLY A 311 -10.88 9.67 -11.82
C GLY A 311 -11.64 10.26 -13.03
N ILE A 312 -10.96 10.78 -14.06
CA ILE A 312 -11.60 11.50 -15.19
C ILE A 312 -12.48 10.64 -16.12
N GLY A 313 -12.55 9.32 -15.87
CA GLY A 313 -13.40 8.37 -16.60
C GLY A 313 -12.72 7.56 -17.71
N LYS A 314 -11.37 7.48 -17.75
CA LYS A 314 -10.63 6.72 -18.78
C LYS A 314 -11.09 5.26 -18.90
N SER A 315 -11.15 4.53 -17.77
CA SER A 315 -11.59 3.14 -17.73
C SER A 315 -13.05 3.00 -18.16
N ARG A 316 -13.90 3.98 -17.81
CA ARG A 316 -15.31 4.01 -18.20
C ARG A 316 -15.47 4.20 -19.72
N LEU A 317 -14.64 5.03 -20.35
CA LEU A 317 -14.62 5.25 -21.79
C LEU A 317 -14.25 3.97 -22.54
N VAL A 318 -13.19 3.27 -22.11
CA VAL A 318 -12.79 1.98 -22.71
C VAL A 318 -13.89 0.94 -22.55
N GLN A 319 -14.55 0.88 -21.39
CA GLN A 319 -15.67 -0.05 -21.20
C GLN A 319 -16.89 0.32 -22.05
N ALA A 320 -17.16 1.61 -22.27
CA ALA A 320 -18.22 2.03 -23.18
C ALA A 320 -17.94 1.55 -24.61
N LEU A 321 -16.71 1.73 -25.10
CA LEU A 321 -16.27 1.16 -26.39
C LEU A 321 -16.50 -0.35 -26.43
N CYS A 322 -16.04 -1.09 -25.41
CA CYS A 322 -16.25 -2.54 -25.32
C CYS A 322 -17.74 -2.94 -25.30
N GLY A 323 -18.59 -2.10 -24.72
CA GLY A 323 -20.05 -2.31 -24.73
C GLY A 323 -20.65 -2.20 -26.13
N GLU A 324 -20.26 -1.17 -26.88
CA GLU A 324 -20.74 -0.90 -28.25
C GLU A 324 -20.27 -1.98 -29.25
N ILE A 325 -19.05 -2.50 -29.11
CA ILE A 325 -18.50 -3.52 -30.02
C ILE A 325 -18.83 -4.96 -29.60
N ARG A 326 -19.60 -5.15 -28.51
CA ARG A 326 -19.83 -6.47 -27.88
C ARG A 326 -20.45 -7.50 -28.84
N GLU A 327 -21.36 -7.07 -29.71
CA GLU A 327 -22.05 -7.96 -30.65
C GLU A 327 -21.22 -8.28 -31.90
N GLN A 328 -20.09 -7.60 -32.10
CA GLN A 328 -19.20 -7.84 -33.22
C GLN A 328 -18.24 -8.99 -32.89
N HIS A 329 -17.91 -9.83 -33.87
CA HIS A 329 -17.03 -10.97 -33.65
C HIS A 329 -15.58 -10.51 -33.45
N HIS A 330 -15.06 -10.64 -32.23
CA HIS A 330 -13.68 -10.28 -31.91
C HIS A 330 -13.11 -11.14 -30.79
N PHE A 331 -11.78 -11.27 -30.78
CA PHE A 331 -11.06 -11.85 -29.66
C PHE A 331 -10.44 -10.73 -28.83
N ARG A 332 -10.81 -10.66 -27.55
CA ARG A 332 -10.34 -9.60 -26.64
C ARG A 332 -9.19 -10.11 -25.78
N LEU A 333 -8.07 -9.41 -25.84
CA LEU A 333 -6.97 -9.56 -24.89
C LEU A 333 -6.88 -8.29 -24.04
N ARG A 334 -6.94 -8.48 -22.73
CA ARG A 334 -6.81 -7.40 -21.75
C ARG A 334 -5.61 -7.65 -20.85
N PHE A 335 -4.77 -6.63 -20.74
CA PHE A 335 -3.64 -6.61 -19.82
C PHE A 335 -3.82 -5.43 -18.89
N GLN A 336 -3.63 -5.65 -17.59
CA GLN A 336 -3.70 -4.60 -16.59
C GLN A 336 -2.38 -4.58 -15.81
N CYS A 337 -1.69 -3.44 -15.88
CA CYS A 337 -0.54 -3.17 -15.05
C CYS A 337 -1.00 -2.54 -13.73
N SER A 338 -0.33 -2.89 -12.64
CA SER A 338 -0.51 -2.24 -11.35
C SER A 338 0.85 -1.84 -10.81
N PRO A 339 0.96 -0.67 -10.16
CA PRO A 339 2.18 -0.29 -9.43
C PRO A 339 2.60 -1.34 -8.40
N LEU A 340 1.64 -2.11 -7.87
CA LEU A 340 1.91 -3.20 -6.91
C LEU A 340 2.78 -4.32 -7.48
N HIS A 341 2.79 -4.47 -8.79
CA HIS A 341 3.52 -5.53 -9.50
C HIS A 341 4.60 -4.97 -10.41
N ALA A 342 5.07 -3.75 -10.17
CA ALA A 342 6.14 -3.12 -10.96
C ALA A 342 7.44 -3.95 -10.98
N ASN A 343 7.70 -4.69 -9.89
CA ASN A 343 8.88 -5.57 -9.75
C ASN A 343 8.58 -7.03 -10.12
N SER A 344 7.39 -7.32 -10.65
CA SER A 344 7.00 -8.66 -11.07
C SER A 344 7.05 -8.71 -12.60
N ALA A 345 8.12 -9.30 -13.12
CA ALA A 345 8.33 -9.42 -14.55
C ALA A 345 7.11 -10.10 -15.22
N PHE A 346 6.63 -9.50 -16.32
CA PHE A 346 5.52 -10.03 -17.11
C PHE A 346 4.21 -10.29 -16.33
N TYR A 347 3.99 -9.64 -15.19
CA TYR A 347 2.81 -9.86 -14.35
C TYR A 347 1.47 -9.86 -15.10
N PRO A 348 1.17 -8.88 -15.99
CA PRO A 348 -0.10 -8.88 -16.73
C PRO A 348 -0.25 -10.09 -17.66
N ILE A 349 0.85 -10.63 -18.19
CA ILE A 349 0.85 -11.82 -19.07
C ILE A 349 0.64 -13.08 -18.25
N ILE A 350 1.37 -13.22 -17.13
CA ILE A 350 1.21 -14.32 -16.17
C ILE A 350 -0.26 -14.41 -15.73
N GLN A 351 -0.83 -13.30 -15.29
CA GLN A 351 -2.21 -13.25 -14.84
C GLN A 351 -3.19 -13.65 -15.96
N ARG A 352 -2.95 -13.19 -17.20
CA ARG A 352 -3.79 -13.55 -18.36
C ARG A 352 -3.73 -15.05 -18.67
N LEU A 353 -2.55 -15.66 -18.57
CA LEU A 353 -2.34 -17.09 -18.82
C LEU A 353 -2.99 -17.95 -17.74
N GLN A 354 -2.80 -17.61 -16.46
CA GLN A 354 -3.44 -18.31 -15.34
C GLN A 354 -4.97 -18.28 -15.46
N ARG A 355 -5.53 -17.15 -15.92
CA ARG A 355 -6.96 -17.02 -16.21
C ARG A 355 -7.41 -17.84 -17.41
N ALA A 356 -6.66 -17.78 -18.51
CA ALA A 356 -6.96 -18.57 -19.70
C ALA A 356 -7.00 -20.06 -19.37
N ALA A 357 -6.09 -20.49 -18.50
CA ALA A 357 -5.95 -21.87 -18.03
C ALA A 357 -6.91 -22.24 -16.89
N GLU A 358 -7.71 -21.31 -16.39
CA GLU A 358 -8.65 -21.53 -15.27
C GLU A 358 -7.96 -22.16 -14.05
N PHE A 359 -6.82 -21.60 -13.64
CA PHE A 359 -6.13 -22.03 -12.42
C PHE A 359 -6.94 -21.69 -11.18
N THR A 360 -7.01 -22.64 -10.26
CA THR A 360 -7.63 -22.51 -8.94
C THR A 360 -6.61 -22.75 -7.83
N SER A 361 -6.89 -22.26 -6.61
CA SER A 361 -6.05 -22.48 -5.44
C SER A 361 -5.83 -23.96 -5.13
N ASP A 362 -6.83 -24.79 -5.43
CA ASP A 362 -6.82 -26.23 -5.14
C ASP A 362 -6.07 -27.06 -6.21
N ASP A 363 -5.61 -26.42 -7.30
CA ASP A 363 -4.89 -27.13 -8.36
C ASP A 363 -3.50 -27.53 -7.87
N SER A 364 -3.17 -28.82 -8.03
CA SER A 364 -1.79 -29.28 -7.91
C SER A 364 -0.94 -28.76 -9.06
N ASP A 365 0.38 -28.81 -8.92
CA ASP A 365 1.29 -28.42 -10.00
C ASP A 365 1.08 -29.26 -11.27
N ALA A 366 0.69 -30.54 -11.11
CA ALA A 366 0.35 -31.42 -12.22
C ALA A 366 -0.94 -30.97 -12.94
N ASP A 367 -1.96 -30.54 -12.18
CA ASP A 367 -3.20 -30.03 -12.75
C ASP A 367 -2.96 -28.73 -13.53
N LYS A 368 -2.14 -27.82 -12.97
CA LYS A 368 -1.74 -26.57 -13.63
C LYS A 368 -1.00 -26.82 -14.94
N LEU A 369 -0.09 -27.80 -14.96
CA LEU A 369 0.63 -28.19 -16.18
C LEU A 369 -0.32 -28.73 -17.25
N GLY A 370 -1.26 -29.62 -16.89
CA GLY A 370 -2.23 -30.18 -17.83
C GLY A 370 -3.18 -29.13 -18.40
N LYS A 371 -3.65 -28.21 -17.54
CA LYS A 371 -4.45 -27.04 -17.96
C LYS A 371 -3.67 -26.13 -18.92
N LEU A 372 -2.39 -25.86 -18.61
CA LEU A 372 -1.51 -25.06 -19.45
C LEU A 372 -1.28 -25.68 -20.83
N GLU A 373 -1.01 -26.99 -20.89
CA GLU A 373 -0.85 -27.74 -22.14
C GLU A 373 -2.11 -27.63 -23.02
N THR A 374 -3.29 -27.73 -22.39
CA THR A 374 -4.58 -27.63 -23.06
C THR A 374 -4.80 -26.26 -23.72
N ILE A 375 -4.47 -25.17 -23.03
CA ILE A 375 -4.70 -23.82 -23.58
C ILE A 375 -3.69 -23.43 -24.66
N LEU A 376 -2.45 -23.92 -24.56
CA LEU A 376 -1.41 -23.57 -25.51
C LEU A 376 -1.62 -24.31 -26.85
N ARG A 377 -2.45 -25.36 -26.88
CA ARG A 377 -2.78 -26.15 -28.08
C ARG A 377 -1.53 -26.50 -28.89
N LEU A 378 -0.44 -26.82 -28.19
CA LEU A 378 0.85 -27.05 -28.80
C LEU A 378 0.80 -28.32 -29.63
N ARG A 379 1.54 -28.34 -30.73
CA ARG A 379 1.81 -29.60 -31.41
C ARG A 379 2.64 -30.51 -30.48
N PRO A 380 2.54 -31.84 -30.60
CA PRO A 380 3.30 -32.76 -29.77
C PRO A 380 4.82 -32.49 -29.81
N GLU A 381 5.34 -32.11 -30.98
CA GLU A 381 6.74 -31.70 -31.15
C GLU A 381 7.15 -30.43 -30.36
N ASP A 382 6.23 -29.47 -30.23
CA ASP A 382 6.49 -28.17 -29.59
C ASP A 382 6.27 -28.23 -28.07
N THR A 383 5.45 -29.17 -27.62
CA THR A 383 5.07 -29.33 -26.20
C THR A 383 6.29 -29.49 -25.30
N LYS A 384 7.26 -30.32 -25.71
CA LYS A 384 8.49 -30.56 -24.92
C LYS A 384 9.41 -29.35 -24.81
N THR A 385 9.31 -28.38 -25.71
CA THR A 385 10.21 -27.23 -25.78
C THR A 385 9.56 -25.97 -25.20
N ILE A 386 8.27 -25.77 -25.49
CA ILE A 386 7.55 -24.54 -25.15
C ILE A 386 6.87 -24.64 -23.78
N LEU A 387 6.30 -25.79 -23.43
CA LEU A 387 5.60 -25.96 -22.14
C LEU A 387 6.50 -25.66 -20.93
N PRO A 388 7.78 -26.09 -20.89
CA PRO A 388 8.67 -25.75 -19.77
C PRO A 388 8.92 -24.25 -19.62
N LEU A 389 8.95 -23.49 -20.72
CA LEU A 389 9.17 -22.05 -20.68
C LEU A 389 7.97 -21.32 -20.04
N PHE A 390 6.75 -21.72 -20.42
CA PHE A 390 5.54 -21.18 -19.80
C PHE A 390 5.35 -21.67 -18.36
N ALA A 391 5.70 -22.92 -18.05
CA ALA A 391 5.67 -23.43 -16.69
C ALA A 391 6.61 -22.63 -15.78
N ALA A 392 7.85 -22.37 -16.23
CA ALA A 392 8.81 -21.54 -15.51
C ALA A 392 8.31 -20.09 -15.34
N LEU A 393 7.70 -19.50 -16.37
CA LEU A 393 7.09 -18.17 -16.29
C LEU A 393 5.96 -18.10 -15.25
N LEU A 394 5.22 -19.19 -15.07
CA LEU A 394 4.11 -19.31 -14.12
C LEU A 394 4.55 -19.85 -12.74
N SER A 395 5.86 -20.01 -12.51
CA SER A 395 6.43 -20.60 -11.29
C SER A 395 5.89 -22.00 -10.97
N ILE A 396 5.50 -22.77 -11.99
CA ILE A 396 5.09 -24.16 -11.84
C ILE A 396 6.34 -25.03 -11.95
N PRO A 397 6.68 -25.86 -10.95
CA PRO A 397 7.78 -26.80 -11.05
C PRO A 397 7.59 -27.70 -12.27
N PRO A 398 8.51 -27.72 -13.25
CA PRO A 398 8.46 -28.73 -14.27
C PRO A 398 8.67 -30.06 -13.55
N GLY A 399 7.74 -31.01 -13.64
CA GLY A 399 7.78 -32.28 -12.91
C GLY A 399 8.96 -33.20 -13.28
N TRP A 400 10.00 -32.70 -13.92
CA TRP A 400 11.19 -33.41 -14.35
C TRP A 400 12.41 -32.80 -13.65
N SER A 401 13.25 -33.66 -13.08
CA SER A 401 14.47 -33.28 -12.36
C SER A 401 15.47 -32.57 -13.29
N SER A 402 15.75 -31.30 -12.96
CA SER A 402 16.88 -30.45 -13.40
C SER A 402 16.67 -29.53 -14.63
N PRO A 403 16.96 -28.21 -14.50
CA PRO A 403 17.01 -27.23 -15.60
C PRO A 403 18.16 -27.40 -16.62
N THR A 404 19.03 -28.42 -16.49
CA THR A 404 20.28 -28.51 -17.27
C THR A 404 20.11 -28.98 -18.73
N GLU A 405 18.96 -29.51 -19.14
CA GLU A 405 18.82 -30.01 -20.53
C GLU A 405 18.50 -28.93 -21.58
N LEU A 406 18.05 -27.74 -21.17
CA LEU A 406 17.72 -26.65 -22.11
C LEU A 406 18.94 -25.88 -22.62
N VAL A 407 20.06 -25.86 -21.88
CA VAL A 407 21.26 -25.10 -22.26
C VAL A 407 22.04 -25.77 -23.41
N HIS A 408 21.89 -27.08 -23.62
CA HIS A 408 22.67 -27.81 -24.62
C HIS A 408 22.07 -27.88 -26.03
N ARG A 409 20.90 -27.26 -26.30
CA ARG A 409 20.27 -27.29 -27.64
C ARG A 409 20.43 -26.01 -28.47
N TYR A 410 21.08 -24.99 -27.94
CA TYR A 410 21.37 -23.74 -28.66
C TYR A 410 22.85 -23.33 -28.59
N SER A 411 23.76 -24.32 -28.50
CA SER A 411 25.21 -24.13 -28.70
C SER A 411 25.63 -24.57 -30.10
#